data_AF-A0AAF0U365-F1
#
_entry.id   AF-A0AAF0U365-F1
#
_cell.length_a   1.000
_cell.length_b   1.000
_cell.length_c   1.000
_cell.angle_alpha   90.00
_cell.angle_beta   90.00
_cell.angle_gamma   90.00
#
_symmetry.space_group_name_H-M   'P 1'
#
loop_
_entity.id
_entity.type
_entity.pdbx_description
1 polymer ?
#
loop_
_entity_poly.entity_id
_entity_poly.type
_entity_poly.pdbx_seq_one_letter_code
_entity_poly.pdbx_strand_id
1 'polypeptide(L)' 'MLKKCMGNPSLIIPTEAIGIKDNLSYNEIHVQIVDRQVCKLRIKEVASVKVLWRNKFVEEATW' A
#
# COMPACT_ATOMS: atom_id res chain seq x y z
N MET A 1 -29.63 4.76 -8.88
CA MET A 1 -29.71 6.24 -8.86
C MET A 1 -28.59 6.75 -7.95
N LEU A 2 -27.51 7.28 -8.53
CA LEU A 2 -26.37 7.77 -7.75
C LEU A 2 -26.73 9.10 -7.09
N LYS A 3 -26.62 9.16 -5.75
CA LYS A 3 -26.78 10.41 -5.01
C LYS A 3 -25.52 11.24 -5.20
N LYS A 4 -25.69 12.49 -5.65
CA LYS A 4 -24.59 13.45 -5.77
C LYS A 4 -24.09 13.77 -4.37
N CYS A 5 -22.91 13.27 -4.00
CA CYS A 5 -22.25 13.67 -2.76
C CYS A 5 -21.85 15.15 -2.92
N MET A 6 -22.64 16.05 -2.34
CA MET A 6 -22.18 17.42 -2.10
C MET A 6 -21.15 17.31 -0.98
N GLY A 7 -19.87 17.49 -1.31
CA GLY A 7 -18.81 17.44 -0.32
C GLY A 7 -19.13 18.41 0.82
N ASN A 8 -19.38 17.88 2.02
CA ASN A 8 -19.64 18.72 3.18
C ASN A 8 -18.33 19.45 3.52
N PRO A 9 -18.29 20.79 3.51
CA PRO A 9 -17.06 21.55 3.78
C PRO A 9 -16.43 21.21 5.14
N SER A 10 -17.22 20.73 6.11
CA SER A 10 -16.71 20.28 7.41
C SER A 10 -15.93 18.97 7.37
N LEU A 11 -16.07 18.18 6.30
CA LEU A 11 -15.27 16.96 6.06
C LEU A 11 -13.99 17.25 5.26
N ILE A 12 -13.87 18.45 4.71
CA ILE A 12 -12.68 18.89 4.00
C ILE A 12 -11.70 19.39 5.04
N ILE A 13 -10.78 18.52 5.43
CA ILE A 13 -9.70 18.90 6.34
C ILE A 13 -8.68 19.73 5.52
N PRO A 14 -8.34 20.95 5.94
CA PRO A 14 -7.32 21.75 5.27
C PRO A 14 -5.99 21.00 5.25
N THR A 15 -5.31 21.02 4.11
CA THR A 15 -3.99 20.40 3.93
C THR A 15 -2.97 20.96 4.92
N GLU A 16 -3.16 22.18 5.45
CA GLU A 16 -2.29 22.76 6.48
C GLU A 16 -2.52 22.16 7.88
N ALA A 17 -3.71 21.61 8.14
CA ALA A 17 -4.08 21.04 9.44
C ALA A 17 -3.56 19.60 9.63
N ILE A 18 -3.41 18.87 8.52
CA ILE A 18 -2.73 17.58 8.47
C ILE A 18 -1.31 17.93 8.10
N GLY A 19 -0.32 17.74 8.97
CA GLY A 19 1.09 18.00 8.65
C GLY A 19 1.60 17.09 7.53
N ILE A 20 1.16 17.33 6.30
CA ILE A 20 1.49 16.60 5.09
C ILE A 20 2.90 17.02 4.75
N LYS A 21 3.81 16.09 4.93
CA LYS A 21 5.20 16.27 4.56
C LYS A 21 5.25 16.53 3.04
N ASP A 22 5.95 17.58 2.62
CA ASP A 22 6.06 17.99 1.21
C ASP A 22 6.50 16.87 0.26
N ASN A 23 7.17 15.85 0.81
CA ASN A 23 7.48 14.62 0.12
C ASN A 23 6.73 13.45 0.76
N LEU A 24 5.59 13.09 0.15
CA LEU A 24 4.78 11.90 0.47
C LEU A 24 5.45 10.59 0.00
N SER A 25 6.74 10.60 -0.37
CA SER A 25 7.47 9.38 -0.70
C SER A 25 7.56 8.46 0.51
N TYR A 26 7.10 7.24 0.34
CA TYR A 26 7.22 6.19 1.31
C TYR A 26 8.35 5.26 0.88
N ASN A 27 9.42 5.24 1.68
CA ASN A 27 10.61 4.45 1.38
C ASN A 27 10.50 3.10 2.10
N GLU A 28 10.31 2.04 1.32
CA GLU A 28 10.43 0.66 1.77
C GLU A 28 11.76 0.08 1.30
N ILE A 29 12.39 -0.70 2.17
CA ILE A 29 13.63 -1.40 1.85
C ILE A 29 13.30 -2.89 1.75
N HIS A 30 13.60 -3.49 0.60
CA HIS A 30 13.58 -4.94 0.45
C HIS A 30 14.66 -5.55 1.34
N VAL A 31 14.25 -6.40 2.28
CA VAL A 31 15.18 -7.04 3.21
C VAL A 31 15.59 -8.41 2.68
N GLN A 32 14.59 -9.26 2.39
CA GLN A 32 14.84 -10.66 2.06
C GLN A 32 13.65 -11.28 1.31
N ILE A 33 13.91 -12.28 0.46
CA ILE A 33 12.87 -13.19 -0.04
C ILE A 33 12.71 -14.31 0.98
N VAL A 34 11.53 -14.40 1.60
CA VAL A 34 11.24 -15.37 2.66
C VAL A 34 10.55 -16.64 2.15
N ASP A 35 9.91 -16.57 0.98
CA ASP A 35 9.27 -17.75 0.39
C ASP A 35 9.17 -17.65 -1.15
N ARG A 36 9.00 -18.80 -1.81
CA ARG A 36 8.77 -18.92 -3.26
C ARG A 36 7.74 -20.01 -3.52
N GLN A 37 6.71 -19.69 -4.30
CA GLN A 37 5.69 -20.66 -4.67
C GLN A 37 5.21 -20.46 -6.10
N VAL A 38 4.47 -21.44 -6.60
CA VAL A 38 3.77 -21.33 -7.89
C VAL A 38 2.28 -21.17 -7.61
N CYS A 39 1.75 -19.97 -7.89
CA CYS A 39 0.34 -19.66 -7.81
C CYS A 39 -0.38 -20.17 -9.06
N LYS A 40 -1.32 -21.11 -8.86
CA LYS A 40 -2.21 -21.56 -9.93
C LYS A 40 -3.39 -20.60 -10.06
N LEU A 41 -3.41 -19.82 -11.14
CA LEU A 41 -4.55 -19.03 -11.55
C LEU A 41 -5.49 -19.87 -12.43
N ARG A 42 -6.66 -19.34 -12.74
CA ARG A 42 -7.69 -20.05 -13.52
C ARG A 42 -7.22 -20.56 -14.89
N ILE A 43 -6.24 -19.88 -15.51
CA ILE A 43 -5.81 -20.16 -16.90
C ILE A 43 -4.30 -20.41 -16.98
N LYS A 44 -3.52 -20.09 -15.94
CA LYS A 44 -2.06 -20.19 -15.97
C LYS A 44 -1.47 -20.37 -14.59
N GLU A 45 -0.25 -20.87 -14.54
CA GLU A 45 0.57 -20.91 -13.34
C GLU A 45 1.61 -19.78 -13.38
N VAL A 46 1.85 -19.13 -12.24
CA VAL A 46 2.80 -18.02 -12.11
C VAL A 46 3.64 -18.21 -10.85
N ALA A 47 4.96 -18.09 -10.95
CA ALA A 47 5.83 -18.06 -9.79
C ALA A 47 5.65 -16.74 -9.01
N SER A 48 5.36 -16.82 -7.72
CA SER A 48 5.30 -15.69 -6.79
C SER A 48 6.35 -15.84 -5.70
N VAL A 49 6.86 -14.71 -5.20
CA VAL A 49 7.88 -14.68 -4.16
C VAL A 49 7.39 -13.83 -3.02
N LYS A 50 7.47 -14.36 -1.79
CA LYS A 50 7.13 -13.56 -0.62
C LYS A 50 8.34 -12.75 -0.23
N VAL A 51 8.20 -11.42 -0.24
CA VAL A 51 9.26 -10.47 0.08
C VAL A 51 8.98 -9.87 1.44
N LEU A 52 10.02 -9.79 2.25
CA LEU A 52 10.06 -9.10 3.52
C LEU A 52 10.52 -7.66 3.28
N TRP A 53 9.69 -6.73 3.73
CA TRP A 53 9.88 -5.30 3.59
C TRP A 53 10.03 -4.71 4.97
N ARG A 54 10.96 -3.77 5.09
CA ARG A 54 11.10 -2.99 6.32
C ARG A 54 10.84 -1.53 5.99
N ASN A 55 9.85 -0.98 6.67
CA ASN A 55 9.66 0.46 6.75
C ASN A 55 10.32 0.99 8.04
N LYS A 56 10.15 2.27 8.34
CA LYS A 56 10.77 2.90 9.52
C LYS A 56 10.27 2.39 10.87
N PHE A 57 9.11 1.74 10.90
CA PHE A 57 8.37 1.40 12.12
C PHE A 57 7.98 -0.08 12.22
N VAL A 58 7.86 -0.79 11.09
CA VAL A 58 7.28 -2.13 10.97
C VAL A 58 8.01 -2.92 9.89
N GLU A 59 8.10 -4.23 10.12
CA GLU A 59 8.54 -5.22 9.15
C GLU A 59 7.32 -6.05 8.73
N GLU A 60 7.05 -6.14 7.42
CA GLU A 60 5.88 -6.81 6.85
C GLU A 60 6.28 -7.68 5.66
N ALA A 61 5.55 -8.77 5.40
CA ALA A 61 5.85 -9.69 4.31
C ALA A 61 4.66 -9.88 3.36
N THR A 62 4.86 -9.57 2.08
CA THR A 62 3.82 -9.61 1.02
C THR A 62 4.26 -10.47 -0.17
N TRP A 63 3.29 -10.93 -0.99
CA TRP A 63 3.47 -11.90 -2.09
C TRP A 63 3.69 -11.25 -3.47
#